data_AF-A0A101XDQ9-F1
#
_entry.id   AF-A0A101XDQ9-F1
#
_cell.length_a   1.000
_cell.length_b   1.000
_cell.length_c   1.000
_cell.angle_alpha   90.00
_cell.angle_beta   90.00
_cell.angle_gamma   90.00
#
_symmetry.space_group_name_H-M   'P 1'
#
loop_
_entity.id
_entity.type
_entity.pdbx_description
1 polymer ?
#
loop_
_entity_poly.entity_id
_entity_poly.type
_entity_poly.pdbx_seq_one_letter_code
_entity_poly.pdbx_strand_id
1 'polypeptide(L)'
;MVKPVDAVVERSEPGEVEVEGKVAIKFSISDVRVAKVSHGFIVATSINIIARFLKSPERIIGVCGPGVQYRAASFVAKRIATAVVKTDGDERIEIYVEPVAVGLAEGFITPWGEPCVFLHTVTAWRTATAT
;
A
#
# COMPACT_ATOMS: atom_id res chain seq x y z
N MET A 1 -12.93 17.10 -19.51
CA MET A 1 -13.71 15.85 -19.50
C MET A 1 -12.83 14.76 -18.92
N VAL A 2 -13.33 13.99 -17.95
CA VAL A 2 -12.62 12.85 -17.33
C VAL A 2 -13.16 11.58 -17.95
N LYS A 3 -12.30 10.73 -18.50
CA LYS A 3 -12.71 9.47 -19.12
C LYS A 3 -11.94 8.30 -18.49
N PRO A 4 -12.61 7.32 -17.86
CA PRO A 4 -11.96 6.08 -17.43
C PRO A 4 -11.26 5.40 -18.60
N VAL A 5 -10.10 4.80 -18.34
CA VAL A 5 -9.31 4.07 -19.33
C VAL A 5 -9.02 2.70 -18.76
N ASP A 6 -9.16 1.66 -19.58
CA ASP A 6 -8.77 0.33 -19.16
C ASP A 6 -7.24 0.28 -19.07
N ALA A 7 -6.76 -0.29 -17.96
CA ALA A 7 -5.34 -0.37 -17.65
C ALA A 7 -5.02 -1.80 -17.24
N VAL A 8 -4.01 -2.38 -17.90
CA VAL A 8 -3.52 -3.72 -17.60
C VAL A 8 -2.20 -3.59 -16.86
N VAL A 9 -2.09 -4.26 -15.72
CA VAL A 9 -0.84 -4.31 -14.94
C VAL A 9 0.14 -5.24 -15.65
N GLU A 10 1.25 -4.69 -16.16
CA GLU A 10 2.32 -5.45 -16.80
C GLU A 10 3.29 -6.03 -15.76
N ARG A 11 3.60 -5.24 -14.73
CA ARG A 11 4.53 -5.62 -13.65
C ARG A 11 4.10 -4.95 -12.35
N SER A 12 4.28 -5.64 -11.23
CA SER A 12 4.06 -5.09 -9.90
C SER A 12 5.09 -5.65 -8.92
N GLU A 13 5.62 -4.80 -8.06
CA GLU A 13 6.52 -5.17 -6.98
C GLU A 13 5.96 -4.68 -5.64
N PRO A 14 5.96 -5.53 -4.60
CA PRO A 14 5.48 -5.15 -3.28
C PRO A 14 6.46 -4.23 -2.57
N GLY A 15 5.92 -3.38 -1.70
CA GLY A 15 6.67 -2.60 -0.73
C GLY A 15 6.80 -3.33 0.60
N GLU A 16 7.71 -2.84 1.43
CA GLU A 16 8.05 -3.41 2.72
C GLU A 16 8.40 -2.31 3.73
N VAL A 17 7.82 -2.44 4.92
CA VAL A 17 8.02 -1.54 6.05
C VAL A 17 8.33 -2.36 7.30
N GLU A 18 9.27 -1.88 8.10
CA GLU A 18 9.51 -2.39 9.45
C GLU A 18 9.04 -1.36 10.48
N VAL A 19 8.30 -1.79 11.48
CA VAL A 19 7.67 -0.93 12.49
C VAL A 19 8.28 -1.23 13.85
N GLU A 20 9.01 -0.26 14.39
CA GLU A 20 9.68 -0.32 15.71
C GLU A 20 10.51 -1.59 15.98
N GLY A 21 10.98 -2.30 14.94
CA GLY A 21 11.64 -3.60 15.09
C GLY A 21 10.75 -4.70 15.69
N LYS A 22 9.43 -4.50 15.73
CA LYS A 22 8.43 -5.42 16.30
C LYS A 22 7.57 -6.08 15.23
N VAL A 23 7.25 -5.36 14.17
CA VAL A 23 6.32 -5.80 13.11
C VAL A 23 6.92 -5.54 11.73
N ALA A 24 6.84 -6.53 10.85
CA ALA A 24 7.10 -6.36 9.42
C ALA A 24 5.78 -6.27 8.68
N ILE A 25 5.65 -5.27 7.81
CA ILE A 25 4.49 -5.05 6.95
C ILE A 25 4.95 -5.18 5.50
N LYS A 26 4.35 -6.12 4.77
CA LYS A 26 4.47 -6.20 3.31
C LYS A 26 3.17 -5.71 2.70
N PHE A 27 3.25 -4.80 1.73
CA PHE A 27 2.07 -4.27 1.05
C PHE A 27 2.24 -4.32 -0.46
N SER A 28 1.15 -4.61 -1.18
CA SER A 28 1.17 -4.77 -2.64
C SER A 28 0.00 -4.03 -3.26
N ILE A 29 0.22 -3.43 -4.44
CA ILE A 29 -0.85 -2.79 -5.22
C ILE A 29 -1.83 -3.89 -5.66
N SER A 30 -3.10 -3.75 -5.29
CA SER A 30 -4.15 -4.74 -5.53
C SER A 30 -5.14 -4.33 -6.63
N ASP A 31 -5.32 -3.03 -6.84
CA ASP A 31 -6.14 -2.46 -7.91
C ASP A 31 -5.49 -1.16 -8.40
N VAL A 32 -5.62 -0.89 -9.69
CA VAL A 32 -5.18 0.35 -10.32
C VAL A 32 -6.30 0.86 -11.20
N ARG A 33 -6.72 2.11 -10.97
CA ARG A 33 -7.72 2.79 -11.78
C ARG A 33 -7.09 4.01 -12.44
N VAL A 34 -7.26 4.10 -13.76
CA VAL A 34 -6.71 5.19 -14.56
C VAL A 34 -7.84 5.94 -15.24
N ALA A 35 -7.76 7.26 -15.24
CA ALA A 35 -8.65 8.12 -16.01
C ALA A 35 -7.85 9.17 -16.79
N LYS A 36 -8.19 9.40 -18.06
CA LYS A 36 -7.61 10.45 -18.89
C LYS A 36 -8.29 11.78 -18.59
N VAL A 37 -7.48 12.81 -18.36
CA VAL A 37 -7.94 14.18 -18.08
C VAL A 37 -7.15 15.16 -18.94
N SER A 38 -7.82 15.69 -19.97
CA SER A 38 -7.18 16.54 -20.99
C SER A 38 -5.94 15.83 -21.57
N HIS A 39 -4.75 16.36 -21.36
CA HIS A 39 -3.48 15.81 -21.86
C HIS A 39 -2.77 14.89 -20.85
N GLY A 40 -3.34 14.65 -19.68
CA GLY A 40 -2.74 13.84 -18.61
C GLY A 40 -3.64 12.73 -18.09
N PHE A 41 -3.26 12.19 -16.94
CA PHE A 41 -3.95 11.08 -16.28
C PHE A 41 -4.25 11.40 -14.82
N ILE A 42 -5.20 10.69 -14.25
CA ILE A 42 -5.38 10.52 -12.81
C ILE A 42 -5.25 9.02 -12.56
N VAL A 43 -4.44 8.68 -11.55
CA VAL A 43 -4.21 7.30 -11.14
C VAL A 43 -4.61 7.15 -9.68
N ALA A 44 -5.44 6.17 -9.40
CA ALA A 44 -5.79 5.75 -8.06
C ALA A 44 -5.39 4.29 -7.85
N THR A 45 -4.90 3.96 -6.66
CA THR A 45 -4.48 2.60 -6.31
C THR A 45 -5.17 2.13 -5.06
N SER A 46 -5.42 0.82 -5.00
CA SER A 46 -5.70 0.11 -3.76
C SER A 46 -4.50 -0.74 -3.39
N ILE A 47 -4.32 -1.01 -2.10
CA ILE A 47 -3.25 -1.88 -1.60
C ILE A 47 -3.83 -3.01 -0.74
N ASN A 48 -3.17 -4.15 -0.79
CA ASN A 48 -3.32 -5.22 0.19
C ASN A 48 -2.15 -5.15 1.16
N ILE A 49 -2.42 -5.45 2.44
CA ILE A 49 -1.44 -5.37 3.53
C ILE A 49 -1.38 -6.71 4.22
N ILE A 50 -0.16 -7.20 4.47
CA ILE A 50 0.13 -8.39 5.27
C ILE A 50 1.12 -7.97 6.35
N ALA A 51 0.78 -8.21 7.61
CA ALA A 51 1.62 -7.87 8.75
C ALA A 51 2.07 -9.14 9.49
N ARG A 52 3.29 -9.12 10.03
CA ARG A 52 3.84 -10.23 10.82
C ARG A 52 4.60 -9.70 12.02
N PHE A 53 4.45 -10.37 13.15
CA PHE A 53 5.29 -10.14 14.33
C PHE A 53 6.72 -10.59 14.04
N LEU A 54 7.70 -9.71 14.24
CA LEU A 54 9.12 -10.03 14.33
C LEU A 54 9.51 -10.47 15.74
N LYS A 55 8.76 -9.99 16.73
CA LYS A 55 8.86 -10.37 18.15
C LYS A 55 7.48 -10.69 18.67
N SER A 56 7.38 -11.71 19.53
CA SER A 56 6.11 -12.07 20.17
C SER A 56 5.51 -10.86 20.91
N PRO A 57 4.20 -10.61 20.77
CA PRO A 57 3.55 -9.56 21.55
C PRO A 57 3.64 -9.90 23.04
N GLU A 58 3.96 -8.90 23.87
CA GLU A 58 4.08 -9.08 25.31
C GLU A 58 2.78 -9.58 25.96
N ARG A 59 1.64 -9.12 25.43
CA ARG A 59 0.32 -9.52 25.87
C ARG A 59 -0.70 -9.31 24.75
N ILE A 60 -1.63 -10.25 24.60
CA ILE A 60 -2.80 -10.11 23.73
C ILE A 60 -4.00 -9.79 24.62
N ILE A 61 -4.68 -8.69 24.33
CA ILE A 61 -5.82 -8.16 25.10
C ILE A 61 -7.12 -8.11 24.29
N GLY A 62 -7.06 -8.33 22.98
CA GLY A 62 -8.25 -8.34 22.14
C GLY A 62 -7.98 -8.60 20.67
N VAL A 63 -9.05 -8.52 19.88
CA VAL A 63 -9.04 -8.72 18.42
C VAL A 63 -9.26 -7.36 17.73
N CYS A 64 -8.65 -7.17 16.56
CA CYS A 64 -8.89 -6.02 15.69
C CYS A 64 -10.39 -5.83 15.42
N GLY A 65 -10.88 -4.61 15.56
CA GLY A 65 -12.27 -4.30 15.27
C GLY A 65 -12.60 -2.82 15.44
N PRO A 66 -13.88 -2.47 15.26
CA PRO A 66 -14.37 -1.12 15.51
C PRO A 66 -14.04 -0.66 16.94
N GLY A 67 -13.51 0.54 17.09
CA GLY A 67 -13.14 1.11 18.40
C GLY A 67 -11.73 0.79 18.89
N VAL A 68 -10.97 -0.07 18.19
CA VAL A 68 -9.55 -0.28 18.49
C VAL A 68 -8.77 1.01 18.22
N GLN A 69 -7.99 1.45 19.21
CA GLN A 69 -7.17 2.65 19.09
C GLN A 69 -5.81 2.31 18.50
N TYR A 70 -5.54 2.84 17.31
CA TYR A 70 -4.22 2.77 16.69
C TYR A 70 -3.38 3.96 17.16
N ARG A 71 -2.18 3.67 17.66
CA ARG A 71 -1.18 4.70 17.96
C ARG A 71 -0.27 4.86 16.76
N ALA A 72 0.10 6.10 16.45
CA ALA A 72 1.14 6.36 15.47
C ALA A 72 2.43 5.66 15.91
N ALA A 73 3.01 4.88 15.01
CA ALA A 73 4.21 4.09 15.26
C ALA A 73 5.35 4.56 14.36
N SER A 74 6.56 4.53 14.90
CA SER A 74 7.75 4.83 14.09
C SER A 74 8.04 3.66 13.14
N PHE A 75 8.41 3.96 11.90
CA PHE A 75 8.64 2.94 10.90
C PHE A 75 9.83 3.27 9.99
N VAL A 76 10.41 2.23 9.42
CA VAL A 76 11.47 2.30 8.40
C VAL A 76 10.91 1.69 7.12
N ALA A 77 10.79 2.51 6.08
CA ALA A 77 10.48 2.03 4.73
C ALA A 77 11.71 1.31 4.16
N LYS A 78 11.62 -0.02 3.97
CA LYS A 78 12.68 -0.82 3.35
C LYS A 78 12.56 -0.78 1.82
N ARG A 79 11.32 -0.75 1.32
CA ARG A 79 10.99 -0.71 -0.11
C ARG A 79 9.61 -0.08 -0.33
N ILE A 80 9.46 0.71 -1.39
CA ILE A 80 8.15 1.20 -1.85
C ILE A 80 7.51 0.19 -2.81
N ALA A 81 6.17 0.14 -2.86
CA ALA A 81 5.51 -0.70 -3.86
C ALA A 81 5.52 0.01 -5.22
N THR A 82 5.71 -0.73 -6.31
CA THR A 82 5.71 -0.17 -7.66
C THR A 82 4.84 -0.98 -8.60
N ALA A 83 4.29 -0.34 -9.62
CA ALA A 83 3.63 -1.03 -10.71
C ALA A 83 3.87 -0.32 -12.04
N VAL A 84 3.83 -1.09 -13.12
CA VAL A 84 3.77 -0.56 -14.49
C VAL A 84 2.45 -1.01 -15.07
N VAL A 85 1.65 -0.05 -15.53
CA VAL A 85 0.39 -0.31 -16.22
C VAL A 85 0.44 0.20 -17.64
N LYS A 86 -0.20 -0.55 -18.54
CA LYS A 86 -0.40 -0.19 -19.94
C LYS A 86 -1.85 0.19 -20.16
N THR A 87 -2.10 1.36 -20.71
CA THR A 87 -3.44 1.81 -21.12
C THR A 87 -3.75 1.35 -22.55
N ASP A 88 -5.03 1.37 -22.93
CA ASP A 88 -5.48 1.03 -24.29
C ASP A 88 -4.86 1.89 -25.40
N GLY A 89 -4.41 3.11 -25.07
CA GLY A 89 -3.74 4.03 -26.00
C GLY A 89 -2.23 3.78 -26.12
N ASP A 90 -1.76 2.60 -25.67
CA ASP A 90 -0.35 2.19 -25.61
C ASP A 90 0.53 3.06 -24.69
N GLU A 91 -0.05 3.94 -23.88
CA GLU A 91 0.70 4.71 -22.89
C GLU A 91 1.11 3.81 -21.71
N ARG A 92 2.37 3.92 -21.28
CA ARG A 92 2.86 3.24 -20.08
C ARG A 92 2.89 4.20 -18.91
N ILE A 93 2.35 3.78 -17.77
CA ILE A 93 2.33 4.56 -16.55
C ILE A 93 3.06 3.77 -15.46
N GLU A 94 4.14 4.35 -14.94
CA GLU A 94 4.85 3.86 -13.78
C GLU A 94 4.21 4.45 -12.52
N ILE A 95 3.93 3.60 -11.56
CA ILE A 95 3.23 3.93 -10.32
C ILE A 95 4.15 3.59 -9.15
N TYR A 96 4.17 4.48 -8.16
CA TYR A 96 4.92 4.36 -6.92
C TYR A 96 3.96 4.56 -5.76
N VAL A 97 3.94 3.63 -4.82
CA VAL A 97 3.14 3.72 -3.59
C VAL A 97 4.07 3.74 -2.40
N GLU A 98 4.12 4.88 -1.73
CA GLU A 98 5.02 5.15 -0.62
C GLU A 98 4.26 5.17 0.71
N PRO A 99 4.77 4.50 1.76
CA PRO A 99 4.19 4.54 3.09
C PRO A 99 4.49 5.88 3.76
N VAL A 100 3.46 6.55 4.29
CA VAL A 100 3.61 7.87 4.94
C VAL A 100 3.27 7.88 6.43
N ALA A 101 2.47 6.93 6.88
CA ALA A 101 2.21 6.74 8.31
C ALA A 101 1.82 5.29 8.61
N VAL A 102 2.20 4.81 9.79
CA VAL A 102 1.79 3.51 10.31
C VAL A 102 1.12 3.69 11.65
N GLY A 103 -0.02 3.05 11.83
CA GLY A 103 -0.69 2.87 13.11
C GLY A 103 -0.51 1.45 13.62
N LEU A 104 -0.24 1.30 14.91
CA LEU A 104 -0.19 -0.01 15.58
C LEU A 104 -1.15 0.00 16.76
N ALA A 105 -1.98 -1.03 16.87
CA ALA A 105 -2.79 -1.28 18.06
C ALA A 105 -2.12 -2.37 18.90
N GLU A 106 -1.27 -1.96 19.83
CA GLU A 106 -0.53 -2.88 20.68
C GLU A 106 -1.46 -3.77 21.51
N GLY A 107 -1.14 -5.07 21.53
CA GLY A 107 -1.93 -6.09 22.21
C GLY A 107 -3.22 -6.52 21.50
N PHE A 108 -3.52 -5.95 20.34
CA PHE A 108 -4.60 -6.42 19.47
C PHE A 108 -4.03 -7.22 18.31
N ILE A 109 -4.76 -8.27 17.91
CA ILE A 109 -4.41 -9.14 16.78
C ILE A 109 -5.57 -9.29 15.81
N THR A 110 -5.29 -9.62 14.55
CA THR A 110 -6.35 -10.06 13.62
C THR A 110 -6.93 -11.41 14.09
N PRO A 111 -8.10 -11.84 13.57
CA PRO A 111 -8.62 -13.18 13.82
C PRO A 111 -7.66 -14.32 13.43
N TRP A 112 -6.68 -14.04 12.57
CA TRP A 112 -5.64 -14.98 12.14
C TRP A 112 -4.34 -14.88 12.96
N GLY A 113 -4.31 -14.07 14.02
CA GLY A 113 -3.15 -13.93 14.90
C GLY A 113 -2.07 -12.95 14.39
N GLU A 114 -2.36 -12.18 13.34
CA GLU A 114 -1.43 -11.19 12.79
C GLU A 114 -1.49 -9.88 13.60
N PRO A 115 -0.45 -9.03 13.52
CA PRO A 115 -0.47 -7.71 14.16
C PRO A 115 -1.61 -6.84 13.65
N CYS A 116 -2.26 -6.13 14.57
CA CYS A 116 -3.28 -5.14 14.23
C CYS A 116 -2.63 -3.83 13.78
N VAL A 117 -2.53 -3.63 12.46
CA VAL A 117 -1.86 -2.47 11.87
C VAL A 117 -2.78 -1.67 10.97
N PHE A 118 -2.45 -0.39 10.83
CA PHE A 118 -3.00 0.51 9.84
C PHE A 118 -1.83 1.12 9.04
N LEU A 119 -1.94 1.21 7.71
CA LEU A 119 -0.92 1.82 6.85
C LEU A 119 -1.55 2.89 5.98
N HIS A 120 -1.09 4.13 6.11
CA HIS A 120 -1.37 5.19 5.15
C HIS A 120 -0.28 5.22 4.08
N THR A 121 -0.71 5.32 2.83
CA THR A 121 0.19 5.46 1.68
C THR A 121 -0.18 6.68 0.84
N VAL A 122 0.78 7.13 0.04
CA VAL A 122 0.56 8.08 -1.06
C VAL A 122 0.91 7.43 -2.38
N THR A 123 0.19 7.83 -3.43
CA THR A 123 0.38 7.30 -4.78
C THR A 123 0.95 8.40 -5.66
N ALA A 124 2.13 8.15 -6.20
CA ALA A 124 2.75 8.96 -7.25
C ALA A 124 2.81 8.16 -8.55
N TRP A 125 2.85 8.84 -9.69
CA TRP A 125 2.95 8.18 -10.98
C TRP A 125 3.63 9.08 -12.02
N ARG A 126 4.13 8.47 -13.08
CA ARG A 126 4.64 9.17 -14.27
C ARG A 126 4.32 8.37 -15.53
N THR A 127 4.11 9.05 -16.65
CA THR A 127 4.07 8.41 -17.96
C THR A 127 5.50 8.09 -18.41
N ALA A 128 5.75 6.83 -18.76
CA ALA A 128 6.98 6.43 -19.43
C ALA A 128 6.79 6.62 -20.94
N THR A 129 7.57 7.50 -21.55
CA THR A 129 7.71 7.56 -23.00
C THR A 129 8.49 6.33 -23.46
N ALA A 130 7.99 5.60 -24.45
CA ALA A 130 8.78 4.58 -25.13
C ALA A 130 10.00 5.28 -25.77
N THR A 131 11.20 4.98 -25.26
CA THR A 131 12.46 5.28 -25.94
C THR A 131 12.75 4.24 -27.00
#